data_AF-A0A927QTJ4-F1
#
_entry.id   AF-A0A927QTJ4-F1
#
_cell.length_a   1.000
_cell.length_b   1.000
_cell.length_c   1.000
_cell.angle_alpha   90.00
_cell.angle_beta   90.00
_cell.angle_gamma   90.00
#
_symmetry.space_group_name_H-M   'P 1'
#
loop_
_entity.id
_entity.type
_entity.pdbx_description
1 polymer ?
#
loop_
_entity_poly.entity_id
_entity_poly.type
_entity_poly.pdbx_seq_one_letter_code
_entity_poly.pdbx_strand_id
1 'polypeptide(L)'
;MQQANNVLGKVTCFITRERNGEAELLLFRHPNAGIQLPAGTVEFDEEFKDAALREALEETGLEEFGSCEYIGEQKLRLPGDKYATFHNAKVYSRPDFMSSYWAEIRRGIQVDYVREQGEFVQISYIEEDQYPDPNYISYQITGWVDRKDLASEVLRRFYHLRSNCNRDEWEMEADHHVFRLFWAPMSRLPDIVAPQQRWVHYVTEELRYSF
;
A
#
# COMPACT_ATOMS: atom_id res chain seq x y z
N MET A 1 -23.17 -17.75 -10.29
CA MET A 1 -22.78 -16.33 -10.33
C MET A 1 -21.28 -16.28 -10.60
N GLN A 2 -20.87 -15.62 -11.68
CA GLN A 2 -19.46 -15.49 -12.04
C GLN A 2 -18.74 -14.73 -10.92
N GLN A 3 -17.66 -15.30 -10.41
CA GLN A 3 -16.71 -14.60 -9.54
C GLN A 3 -16.27 -13.32 -10.25
N ALA A 4 -16.59 -12.15 -9.70
CA ALA A 4 -15.87 -10.94 -10.05
C ALA A 4 -14.43 -11.14 -9.54
N ASN A 5 -13.52 -11.54 -10.42
CA ASN A 5 -12.09 -11.62 -10.12
C ASN A 5 -11.49 -10.22 -10.21
N ASN A 6 -11.95 -9.32 -9.34
CA ASN A 6 -11.38 -8.00 -9.20
C ASN A 6 -9.91 -8.16 -8.76
N VAL A 7 -9.01 -7.47 -9.47
CA VAL A 7 -7.60 -7.41 -9.13
C VAL A 7 -7.29 -5.98 -8.72
N LEU A 8 -6.92 -5.77 -7.47
CA LEU A 8 -6.57 -4.45 -6.98
C LEU A 8 -5.15 -4.07 -7.43
N GLY A 9 -5.00 -2.91 -8.06
CA GLY A 9 -3.70 -2.35 -8.40
C GLY A 9 -3.01 -1.72 -7.19
N LYS A 10 -1.73 -2.02 -7.01
CA LYS A 10 -0.84 -1.39 -6.02
C LYS A 10 0.47 -0.99 -6.69
N VAL A 11 1.13 0.02 -6.16
CA VAL A 11 2.48 0.44 -6.57
C VAL A 11 3.42 0.48 -5.38
N THR A 12 4.70 0.27 -5.63
CA THR A 12 5.80 0.51 -4.69
C THR A 12 6.91 1.23 -5.42
N CYS A 13 7.40 2.31 -4.82
CA CYS A 13 8.41 3.19 -5.39
C CYS A 13 9.73 2.96 -4.67
N PHE A 14 10.73 2.49 -5.41
CA PHE A 14 12.11 2.51 -4.98
C PHE A 14 12.72 3.80 -5.48
N ILE A 15 12.84 4.78 -4.59
CA ILE A 15 13.39 6.09 -4.93
C ILE A 15 14.86 6.10 -4.51
N THR A 16 15.79 6.25 -5.45
CA THR A 16 17.22 6.23 -5.16
C THR A 16 17.90 7.54 -5.51
N ARG A 17 19.06 7.77 -4.90
CA ARG A 17 20.04 8.75 -5.34
C ARG A 17 21.44 8.16 -5.25
N GLU A 18 22.38 8.72 -5.99
CA GLU A 18 23.80 8.36 -5.88
C GLU A 18 24.51 9.36 -4.97
N ARG A 19 25.23 8.86 -3.96
CA ARG A 19 26.07 9.69 -3.07
C ARG A 19 27.38 8.97 -2.80
N ASN A 20 28.51 9.63 -3.05
CA ASN A 20 29.85 9.08 -2.84
C ASN A 20 30.10 7.72 -3.54
N GLY A 21 29.46 7.49 -4.70
CA GLY A 21 29.57 6.24 -5.46
C GLY A 21 28.75 5.07 -4.89
N GLU A 22 27.84 5.34 -3.96
CA GLU A 22 26.89 4.35 -3.41
C GLU A 22 25.45 4.80 -3.69
N ALA A 23 24.59 3.83 -4.05
CA ALA A 23 23.15 4.07 -4.16
C ALA A 23 22.53 4.13 -2.75
N GLU A 24 21.82 5.20 -2.46
CA GLU A 24 21.00 5.34 -1.26
C GLU A 24 19.52 5.22 -1.64
N LEU A 25 18.74 4.53 -0.81
CA LEU A 25 17.29 4.36 -0.93
C LEU A 25 16.57 5.32 0.00
N LEU A 26 15.58 6.04 -0.52
CA LEU A 26 14.71 6.88 0.28
C LEU A 26 13.71 6.03 1.05
N LEU A 27 13.66 6.23 2.36
CA LEU A 27 12.70 5.62 3.26
C LEU A 27 12.04 6.72 4.09
N PHE A 28 10.90 6.39 4.69
CA PHE A 28 10.28 7.25 5.68
C PHE A 28 10.00 6.48 6.97
N ARG A 29 10.03 7.19 8.09
CA ARG A 29 9.60 6.68 9.39
C ARG A 29 8.17 7.18 9.66
N HIS A 30 7.24 6.23 9.70
CA HIS A 30 5.89 6.47 10.18
C HIS A 30 5.90 6.57 11.71
N PRO A 31 5.18 7.52 12.33
CA PRO A 31 5.18 7.69 13.79
C PRO A 31 4.73 6.42 14.53
N ASN A 32 3.75 5.71 13.95
CA ASN A 32 3.11 4.55 14.57
C ASN A 32 3.30 3.24 13.77
N ALA A 33 4.10 3.20 12.70
CA ALA A 33 4.15 2.04 11.79
C ALA A 33 5.54 1.71 11.24
N GLY A 34 6.60 2.08 11.96
CA GLY A 34 7.97 1.73 11.61
C GLY A 34 8.52 2.43 10.36
N ILE A 35 9.53 1.83 9.74
CA ILE A 35 10.22 2.37 8.55
C ILE A 35 9.64 1.73 7.29
N GLN A 36 9.34 2.54 6.28
CA GLN A 36 8.61 2.15 5.10
C GLN A 36 9.21 2.72 3.80
N LEU A 37 8.89 2.05 2.71
CA LEU A 37 9.02 2.49 1.32
C LEU A 37 7.75 3.25 0.91
N PRO A 38 7.87 4.26 0.03
CA PRO A 38 6.70 4.87 -0.58
C PRO A 38 5.90 3.86 -1.42
N ALA A 39 4.60 3.75 -1.17
CA ALA A 39 3.73 2.76 -1.79
C ALA A 39 2.25 3.07 -1.55
N GLY A 40 1.42 2.84 -2.57
CA GLY A 40 -0.02 2.99 -2.38
C GLY A 40 -0.88 2.29 -3.41
N THR A 41 -2.11 2.77 -3.53
CA THR A 41 -3.17 2.12 -4.31
C THR A 41 -3.31 2.80 -5.65
N VAL A 42 -3.45 2.00 -6.71
CA VAL A 42 -3.80 2.55 -8.03
C VAL A 42 -5.28 2.87 -8.00
N GLU A 43 -5.61 4.14 -8.24
CA GLU A 43 -6.97 4.62 -8.28
C GLU A 43 -7.74 4.08 -9.48
N PHE A 44 -9.06 4.25 -9.48
CA PHE A 44 -9.88 3.82 -10.60
C PHE A 44 -9.52 4.65 -11.84
N ASP A 45 -9.35 3.99 -12.99
CA ASP A 45 -8.89 4.58 -14.25
C ASP A 45 -7.50 5.26 -14.20
N GLU A 46 -6.70 5.02 -13.15
CA GLU A 46 -5.32 5.52 -13.03
C GLU A 46 -4.32 4.54 -13.65
N GLU A 47 -3.38 5.06 -14.45
CA GLU A 47 -2.25 4.27 -14.94
C GLU A 47 -1.25 3.99 -13.82
N PHE A 48 -0.68 2.79 -13.77
CA PHE A 48 0.25 2.41 -12.70
C PHE A 48 1.47 3.34 -12.57
N LYS A 49 1.96 3.90 -13.68
CA LYS A 49 3.09 4.83 -13.63
C LYS A 49 2.68 6.16 -12.99
N ASP A 50 1.48 6.64 -13.27
CA ASP A 50 0.96 7.88 -12.71
C ASP A 50 0.68 7.71 -11.22
N ALA A 51 0.12 6.56 -10.82
CA ALA A 51 -0.01 6.17 -9.41
C ALA A 51 1.34 6.18 -8.69
N ALA A 52 2.38 5.59 -9.29
CA ALA A 52 3.71 5.56 -8.69
C ALA A 52 4.31 6.97 -8.49
N LEU A 53 4.12 7.88 -9.45
CA LEU A 53 4.56 9.27 -9.33
C LEU A 53 3.75 10.05 -8.28
N ARG A 54 2.42 9.84 -8.24
CA ARG A 54 1.52 10.46 -7.24
C ARG A 54 1.89 10.02 -5.83
N GLU A 55 1.98 8.72 -5.57
CA GLU A 55 2.33 8.18 -4.24
C GLU A 55 3.73 8.64 -3.81
N ALA A 56 4.70 8.66 -4.75
CA ALA A 56 6.02 9.20 -4.47
C ALA A 56 5.96 10.68 -4.08
N LEU A 57 5.15 11.50 -4.76
CA LEU A 57 4.97 12.91 -4.41
C LEU A 57 4.25 13.06 -3.05
N GLU A 58 3.15 12.36 -2.84
CA GLU A 58 2.31 12.48 -1.64
C GLU A 58 3.09 12.09 -0.37
N GLU A 59 3.84 11.00 -0.40
CA GLU A 59 4.53 10.50 0.81
C GLU A 59 5.93 11.11 1.00
N THR A 60 6.54 11.64 -0.07
CA THR A 60 7.92 12.16 -0.01
C THR A 60 8.07 13.65 -0.28
N GLY A 61 7.06 14.32 -0.84
CA GLY A 61 7.17 15.72 -1.25
C GLY A 61 8.25 15.96 -2.32
N LEU A 62 8.65 14.93 -3.08
CA LEU A 62 9.54 15.06 -4.24
C LEU A 62 8.70 15.20 -5.51
N GLU A 63 8.84 16.35 -6.18
CA GLU A 63 8.06 16.69 -7.38
C GLU A 63 8.73 16.23 -8.69
N GLU A 64 10.06 16.13 -8.70
CA GLU A 64 10.84 15.84 -9.90
C GLU A 64 11.75 14.63 -9.72
N PHE A 65 11.71 13.74 -10.72
CA PHE A 65 12.57 12.56 -10.82
C PHE A 65 13.27 12.56 -12.17
N GLY A 66 14.56 12.21 -12.17
CA GLY A 66 15.36 12.08 -13.39
C GLY A 66 14.91 10.92 -14.28
N SER A 67 14.31 9.88 -13.68
CA SER A 67 13.64 8.80 -14.41
C SER A 67 12.57 8.15 -13.53
N CYS A 68 11.63 7.46 -14.16
CA CYS A 68 10.65 6.57 -13.54
C CYS A 68 10.52 5.32 -14.42
N GLU A 69 11.16 4.24 -13.99
CA GLU A 69 11.32 2.99 -14.72
C GLU A 69 10.47 1.89 -14.09
N TYR A 70 9.76 1.13 -14.91
CA TYR A 70 9.09 -0.08 -14.46
C TYR A 70 10.13 -1.20 -14.24
N ILE A 71 10.19 -1.75 -13.03
CA ILE A 71 11.14 -2.80 -12.64
C ILE A 71 10.52 -4.20 -12.80
N GLY A 72 9.24 -4.33 -12.50
CA GLY A 72 8.55 -5.61 -12.51
C GLY A 72 7.24 -5.58 -11.73
N GLU A 73 6.59 -6.74 -11.64
CA GLU A 73 5.31 -6.89 -10.96
C GLU A 73 5.24 -8.18 -10.14
N GLN A 74 4.33 -8.19 -9.17
CA GLN A 74 4.00 -9.35 -8.36
C GLN A 74 2.48 -9.45 -8.28
N LYS A 75 1.94 -10.58 -8.73
CA LYS A 75 0.53 -10.91 -8.59
C LYS A 75 0.33 -11.80 -7.38
N LEU A 76 -0.40 -11.33 -6.38
CA LEU A 76 -0.68 -12.07 -5.15
C LEU A 76 -2.16 -12.41 -5.10
N ARG A 77 -2.45 -13.69 -4.82
CA ARG A 77 -3.77 -14.08 -4.32
C ARG A 77 -3.78 -13.88 -2.81
N LEU A 78 -4.75 -13.13 -2.31
CA LEU A 78 -4.94 -12.97 -0.88
C LEU A 78 -5.33 -14.33 -0.26
N PRO A 79 -4.94 -14.59 0.99
CA PRO A 79 -5.45 -15.72 1.75
C PRO A 79 -6.99 -15.79 1.68
N GLY A 80 -7.56 -16.98 1.69
CA GLY A 80 -9.02 -17.16 1.50
C GLY A 80 -9.89 -16.52 2.59
N ASP A 81 -9.28 -16.13 3.70
CA ASP A 81 -9.86 -15.40 4.82
C ASP A 81 -9.66 -13.87 4.71
N LYS A 82 -9.15 -13.35 3.58
CA LYS A 82 -8.87 -11.93 3.38
C LYS A 82 -9.35 -11.42 2.02
N TYR A 83 -9.80 -10.18 2.01
CA TYR A 83 -10.09 -9.39 0.82
C TYR A 83 -9.38 -8.04 0.91
N ALA A 84 -9.26 -7.35 -0.22
CA ALA A 84 -9.02 -5.92 -0.26
C ALA A 84 -10.25 -5.20 -0.81
N THR A 85 -10.56 -4.01 -0.31
CA THR A 85 -11.62 -3.17 -0.87
C THR A 85 -11.21 -2.71 -2.28
N PHE A 86 -12.00 -3.08 -3.28
CA PHE A 86 -11.75 -2.74 -4.68
C PHE A 86 -12.34 -1.37 -5.05
N HIS A 87 -13.47 -1.00 -4.48
CA HIS A 87 -13.97 0.39 -4.48
C HIS A 87 -14.03 0.89 -3.04
N ASN A 88 -14.44 2.14 -2.84
CA ASN A 88 -14.92 2.54 -1.53
C ASN A 88 -16.14 1.67 -1.16
N ALA A 89 -15.98 0.88 -0.11
CA ALA A 89 -16.91 -0.15 0.28
C ALA A 89 -17.90 0.38 1.33
N LYS A 90 -19.17 0.48 0.96
CA LYS A 90 -20.26 0.75 1.93
C LYS A 90 -20.47 -0.48 2.80
N VAL A 91 -20.51 -0.25 4.12
CA VAL A 91 -20.71 -1.30 5.11
C VAL A 91 -22.15 -1.27 5.61
N TYR A 92 -22.93 -2.23 5.15
CA TYR A 92 -24.34 -2.41 5.43
C TYR A 92 -24.55 -3.19 6.75
N SER A 93 -25.62 -2.84 7.46
CA SER A 93 -26.04 -3.55 8.69
C SER A 93 -26.62 -4.94 8.41
N ARG A 94 -27.13 -5.17 7.18
CA ARG A 94 -27.68 -6.46 6.70
C ARG A 94 -27.19 -6.72 5.26
N PRO A 95 -27.23 -7.97 4.76
CA PRO A 95 -26.92 -8.28 3.37
C PRO A 95 -28.10 -7.88 2.46
N ASP A 96 -28.41 -6.59 2.46
CA ASP A 96 -29.52 -5.96 1.77
C ASP A 96 -29.17 -4.49 1.49
N PHE A 97 -29.22 -4.10 0.21
CA PHE A 97 -28.92 -2.74 -0.23
C PHE A 97 -29.86 -1.68 0.35
N MET A 98 -31.07 -2.07 0.77
CA MET A 98 -32.04 -1.17 1.42
C MET A 98 -31.80 -1.03 2.92
N SER A 99 -30.89 -1.83 3.50
CA SER A 99 -30.52 -1.67 4.91
C SER A 99 -29.64 -0.44 5.12
N SER A 100 -29.62 0.06 6.35
CA SER A 100 -28.73 1.17 6.71
C SER A 100 -27.28 0.76 6.50
N TYR A 101 -26.54 1.53 5.72
CA TYR A 101 -25.07 1.53 5.75
C TYR A 101 -24.61 2.52 6.82
N TRP A 102 -23.61 2.14 7.59
CA TRP A 102 -23.22 2.86 8.80
C TRP A 102 -21.73 3.23 8.84
N ALA A 103 -20.96 2.68 7.90
CA ALA A 103 -19.56 3.03 7.68
C ALA A 103 -19.20 2.89 6.19
N GLU A 104 -18.07 3.46 5.81
CA GLU A 104 -17.45 3.31 4.49
C GLU A 104 -15.97 3.02 4.71
N ILE A 105 -15.44 2.02 3.99
CA ILE A 105 -14.01 1.67 4.02
C ILE A 105 -13.42 2.09 2.68
N ARG A 106 -12.38 2.94 2.70
CA ARG A 106 -11.71 3.41 1.48
C ARG A 106 -11.20 2.25 0.63
N ARG A 107 -11.05 2.48 -0.67
CA ARG A 107 -10.40 1.53 -1.59
C ARG A 107 -8.99 1.17 -1.10
N GLY A 108 -8.62 -0.08 -1.31
CA GLY A 108 -7.27 -0.60 -1.07
C GLY A 108 -6.95 -1.01 0.35
N ILE A 109 -7.95 -1.04 1.25
CA ILE A 109 -7.83 -1.54 2.62
C ILE A 109 -8.05 -3.04 2.64
N GLN A 110 -7.17 -3.76 3.34
CA GLN A 110 -7.33 -5.19 3.57
C GLN A 110 -8.33 -5.43 4.70
N VAL A 111 -9.26 -6.36 4.49
CA VAL A 111 -10.31 -6.72 5.45
C VAL A 111 -10.40 -8.24 5.60
N ASP A 112 -10.79 -8.70 6.77
CA ASP A 112 -10.99 -10.12 7.05
C ASP A 112 -12.37 -10.58 6.58
N TYR A 113 -12.42 -11.77 5.99
CA TYR A 113 -13.66 -12.47 5.65
C TYR A 113 -14.28 -13.07 6.92
N VAL A 114 -15.60 -12.90 7.08
CA VAL A 114 -16.36 -13.53 8.18
C VAL A 114 -17.32 -14.59 7.63
N ARG A 115 -18.18 -14.23 6.67
CA ARG A 115 -19.16 -15.11 6.03
C ARG A 115 -19.73 -14.45 4.76
N GLU A 116 -20.60 -15.16 4.04
CA GLU A 116 -21.27 -14.63 2.85
C GLU A 116 -22.76 -15.01 2.79
N GLN A 117 -23.54 -14.15 2.14
CA GLN A 117 -24.95 -14.38 1.85
C GLN A 117 -25.33 -13.68 0.54
N GLY A 118 -25.64 -14.47 -0.49
CA GLY A 118 -25.94 -13.94 -1.82
C GLY A 118 -24.74 -13.17 -2.39
N GLU A 119 -24.99 -11.92 -2.77
CA GLU A 119 -23.96 -11.02 -3.32
C GLU A 119 -23.16 -10.29 -2.24
N PHE A 120 -23.51 -10.46 -0.96
CA PHE A 120 -22.83 -9.79 0.14
C PHE A 120 -21.81 -10.69 0.82
N VAL A 121 -20.69 -10.08 1.21
CA VAL A 121 -19.68 -10.65 2.08
C VAL A 121 -19.69 -9.87 3.39
N GLN A 122 -19.85 -10.55 4.52
CA GLN A 122 -19.60 -9.92 5.81
C GLN A 122 -18.10 -9.88 6.04
N ILE A 123 -17.58 -8.69 6.32
CA ILE A 123 -16.17 -8.44 6.58
C ILE A 123 -15.97 -7.96 8.02
N SER A 124 -14.73 -8.05 8.49
CA SER A 124 -14.25 -7.34 9.68
C SER A 124 -12.99 -6.57 9.33
N TYR A 125 -12.93 -5.31 9.73
CA TYR A 125 -11.75 -4.46 9.63
C TYR A 125 -11.41 -3.98 11.03
N ILE A 126 -10.16 -4.19 11.46
CA ILE A 126 -9.64 -3.77 12.75
C ILE A 126 -8.54 -2.76 12.46
N GLU A 127 -8.68 -1.56 13.03
CA GLU A 127 -7.62 -0.56 13.06
C GLU A 127 -6.99 -0.54 14.44
N GLU A 128 -5.68 -0.71 14.49
CA GLU A 128 -4.89 -0.69 15.71
C GLU A 128 -4.22 0.69 15.88
N ASP A 129 -3.74 1.01 17.08
CA ASP A 129 -3.05 2.30 17.33
C ASP A 129 -1.68 2.37 16.67
N GLN A 130 -0.99 1.24 16.56
CA GLN A 130 0.34 1.14 15.99
C GLN A 130 0.62 -0.25 15.43
N TYR A 131 1.64 -0.33 14.58
CA TYR A 131 2.13 -1.55 13.95
C TYR A 131 3.67 -1.61 14.04
N PRO A 132 4.29 -2.77 14.28
CA PRO A 132 3.70 -4.11 14.35
C PRO A 132 3.16 -4.53 15.72
N ASP A 133 3.46 -3.79 16.78
CA ASP A 133 3.17 -4.18 18.17
C ASP A 133 2.06 -3.30 18.76
N PRO A 134 0.77 -3.57 18.50
CA PRO A 134 -0.33 -2.70 18.92
C PRO A 134 -0.54 -2.72 20.45
N ASN A 135 -0.92 -1.58 21.02
CA ASN A 135 -1.33 -1.48 22.42
C ASN A 135 -2.84 -1.67 22.58
N TYR A 136 -3.62 -1.19 21.62
CA TYR A 136 -5.07 -1.30 21.64
C TYR A 136 -5.68 -1.23 20.23
N ILE A 137 -6.94 -1.67 20.13
CA ILE A 137 -7.75 -1.49 18.93
C ILE A 137 -8.35 -0.08 18.97
N SER A 138 -7.99 0.75 17.99
CA SER A 138 -8.54 2.09 17.82
C SER A 138 -10.02 2.04 17.45
N TYR A 139 -10.37 1.18 16.48
CA TYR A 139 -11.76 0.87 16.16
C TYR A 139 -11.88 -0.44 15.37
N GLN A 140 -13.09 -0.99 15.31
CA GLN A 140 -13.41 -2.16 14.51
C GLN A 140 -14.72 -1.93 13.74
N ILE A 141 -14.71 -2.28 12.45
CA ILE A 141 -15.86 -2.21 11.56
C ILE A 141 -16.24 -3.63 11.15
N THR A 142 -17.48 -4.05 11.46
CA THR A 142 -17.99 -5.36 11.04
C THR A 142 -19.38 -5.23 10.41
N GLY A 143 -19.51 -5.61 9.15
CA GLY A 143 -20.78 -5.51 8.42
C GLY A 143 -20.68 -6.09 7.03
N TRP A 144 -21.73 -5.89 6.24
CA TRP A 144 -21.89 -6.51 4.93
C TRP A 144 -21.45 -5.57 3.82
N VAL A 145 -20.65 -6.05 2.89
CA VAL A 145 -20.16 -5.31 1.72
C VAL A 145 -20.59 -6.07 0.47
N ASP A 146 -20.94 -5.36 -0.60
CA ASP A 146 -21.19 -5.96 -1.91
C ASP A 146 -19.90 -6.61 -2.43
N ARG A 147 -19.97 -7.88 -2.84
CA ARG A 147 -18.81 -8.64 -3.33
C ARG A 147 -18.11 -7.92 -4.48
N LYS A 148 -18.82 -7.16 -5.31
CA LYS A 148 -18.20 -6.43 -6.43
C LYS A 148 -17.24 -5.33 -5.95
N ASP A 149 -17.34 -4.90 -4.70
CA ASP A 149 -16.49 -3.90 -4.08
C ASP A 149 -15.30 -4.53 -3.34
N LEU A 150 -15.09 -5.84 -3.51
CA LEU A 150 -13.97 -6.59 -2.95
C LEU A 150 -13.11 -7.21 -4.05
N ALA A 151 -11.81 -7.33 -3.78
CA ALA A 151 -10.81 -8.01 -4.59
C ALA A 151 -10.15 -9.12 -3.76
N SER A 152 -9.94 -10.27 -4.39
CA SER A 152 -9.21 -11.42 -3.81
C SER A 152 -7.78 -11.52 -4.35
N GLU A 153 -7.42 -10.69 -5.32
CA GLU A 153 -6.10 -10.64 -5.94
C GLU A 153 -5.57 -9.20 -5.93
N VAL A 154 -4.26 -9.06 -5.75
CA VAL A 154 -3.54 -7.79 -5.81
C VAL A 154 -2.46 -7.91 -6.88
N LEU A 155 -2.40 -6.93 -7.79
CA LEU A 155 -1.29 -6.75 -8.72
C LEU A 155 -0.45 -5.57 -8.22
N ARG A 156 0.73 -5.86 -7.70
CA ARG A 156 1.69 -4.84 -7.28
C ARG A 156 2.72 -4.63 -8.38
N ARG A 157 2.91 -3.39 -8.83
CA ARG A 157 4.02 -3.00 -9.73
C ARG A 157 5.08 -2.22 -8.98
N PHE A 158 6.33 -2.46 -9.35
CA PHE A 158 7.50 -1.84 -8.75
C PHE A 158 8.10 -0.85 -9.74
N TYR A 159 8.41 0.35 -9.26
CA TYR A 159 9.03 1.40 -10.05
C TYR A 159 10.34 1.87 -9.40
N HIS A 160 11.36 2.11 -10.22
CA HIS A 160 12.60 2.75 -9.82
C HIS A 160 12.51 4.21 -10.23
N LEU A 161 12.58 5.11 -9.26
CA LEU A 161 12.63 6.54 -9.49
C LEU A 161 14.00 7.08 -9.09
N ARG A 162 14.67 7.79 -9.99
CA ARG A 162 15.95 8.43 -9.68
C ARG A 162 15.72 9.85 -9.23
N SER A 163 16.15 10.18 -8.01
CA SER A 163 16.03 11.52 -7.44
C SER A 163 17.36 12.27 -7.56
N ASN A 164 17.26 13.57 -7.85
CA ASN A 164 18.38 14.51 -7.73
C ASN A 164 18.32 15.29 -6.41
N CYS A 165 17.54 14.81 -5.42
CA CYS A 165 17.35 15.51 -4.17
C CYS A 165 18.61 15.50 -3.30
N ASN A 166 19.10 16.70 -2.98
CA ASN A 166 20.27 16.90 -2.13
C ASN A 166 19.95 17.00 -0.64
N ARG A 167 18.66 16.95 -0.24
CA ARG A 167 18.27 16.94 1.18
C ARG A 167 18.68 15.62 1.81
N ASP A 168 19.26 15.66 3.00
CA ASP A 168 19.64 14.45 3.73
C ASP A 168 18.47 13.85 4.53
N GLU A 169 17.60 14.71 5.05
CA GLU A 169 16.35 14.35 5.71
C GLU A 169 15.36 15.50 5.62
N TRP A 170 14.08 15.20 5.69
CA TRP A 170 13.01 16.20 5.80
C TRP A 170 11.72 15.57 6.35
N GLU A 171 10.74 16.40 6.65
CA GLU A 171 9.41 15.98 7.08
C GLU A 171 8.38 16.21 5.96
N MET A 172 7.41 15.31 5.85
CA MET A 172 6.28 15.40 4.93
C MET A 172 4.99 15.08 5.70
N GLU A 173 3.96 15.90 5.51
CA GLU A 173 2.62 15.59 6.01
C GLU A 173 1.85 14.78 4.95
N ALA A 174 1.48 13.55 5.29
CA ALA A 174 0.74 12.64 4.42
C ALA A 174 -0.11 11.70 5.28
N ASP A 175 -1.30 11.31 4.79
CA ASP A 175 -2.23 10.43 5.50
C ASP A 175 -2.49 10.86 6.97
N HIS A 176 -2.57 12.16 7.22
CA HIS A 176 -2.75 12.77 8.55
C HIS A 176 -1.63 12.49 9.56
N HIS A 177 -0.45 12.12 9.07
CA HIS A 177 0.75 11.89 9.86
C HIS A 177 1.91 12.73 9.34
N VAL A 178 2.89 12.97 10.21
CA VAL A 178 4.17 13.57 9.81
C VAL A 178 5.18 12.44 9.63
N PHE A 179 5.60 12.23 8.40
CA PHE A 179 6.62 11.26 8.03
C PHE A 179 8.00 11.90 8.08
N ARG A 180 8.96 11.24 8.71
CA ARG A 180 10.36 11.65 8.66
C ARG A 180 11.10 10.86 7.58
N LEU A 181 11.48 11.54 6.51
CA LEU A 181 12.19 10.98 5.37
C LEU A 181 13.70 11.03 5.56
N PHE A 182 14.38 9.97 5.14
CA PHE A 182 15.83 9.85 5.21
C PHE A 182 16.36 8.86 4.17
N TRP A 183 17.62 9.04 3.80
CA TRP A 183 18.32 8.15 2.87
C TRP A 183 19.07 7.06 3.63
N ALA A 184 18.96 5.81 3.17
CA ALA A 184 19.69 4.68 3.68
C ALA A 184 20.57 4.07 2.59
N PRO A 185 21.88 3.85 2.83
CA PRO A 185 22.73 3.15 1.87
C PRO A 185 22.16 1.77 1.56
N MET A 186 22.12 1.39 0.27
CA MET A 186 21.61 0.07 -0.15
C MET A 186 22.38 -1.09 0.49
N SER A 187 23.65 -0.90 0.82
CA SER A 187 24.46 -1.91 1.54
C SER A 187 24.11 -2.05 3.03
N ARG A 188 23.35 -1.10 3.59
CA ARG A 188 23.03 -1.01 5.02
C ARG A 188 21.64 -0.41 5.24
N LEU A 189 20.62 -1.09 4.73
CA LEU A 189 19.24 -0.73 4.99
C LEU A 189 18.87 -0.98 6.46
N PRO A 190 18.06 -0.10 7.07
CA PRO A 190 17.51 -0.34 8.40
C PRO A 190 16.42 -1.43 8.35
N ASP A 191 15.89 -1.79 9.53
CA ASP A 191 14.74 -2.70 9.61
C ASP A 191 13.48 -2.03 9.04
N ILE A 192 13.21 -2.31 7.76
CA ILE A 192 11.97 -1.95 7.09
C ILE A 192 10.86 -2.84 7.64
N VAL A 193 9.69 -2.27 7.89
CA VAL A 193 8.57 -2.98 8.51
C VAL A 193 7.99 -4.05 7.58
N ALA A 194 7.49 -5.15 8.16
CA ALA A 194 6.77 -6.16 7.41
C ALA A 194 5.43 -5.61 6.87
N PRO A 195 4.94 -6.05 5.70
CA PRO A 195 5.58 -6.97 4.78
C PRO A 195 6.61 -6.32 3.83
N GLN A 196 6.82 -5.00 3.91
CA GLN A 196 7.54 -4.22 2.90
C GLN A 196 9.02 -4.62 2.75
N GLN A 197 9.67 -5.07 3.82
CA GLN A 197 11.03 -5.62 3.77
C GLN A 197 11.21 -6.72 2.70
N ARG A 198 10.16 -7.49 2.41
CA ARG A 198 10.19 -8.55 1.38
C ARG A 198 10.24 -8.00 -0.03
N TRP A 199 9.79 -6.76 -0.26
CA TRP A 199 9.81 -6.15 -1.59
C TRP A 199 11.23 -5.84 -2.04
N VAL A 200 12.10 -5.40 -1.12
CA VAL A 200 13.53 -5.19 -1.42
C VAL A 200 14.14 -6.52 -1.89
N HIS A 201 13.98 -7.58 -1.09
CA HIS A 201 14.47 -8.92 -1.43
C HIS A 201 13.90 -9.43 -2.76
N TYR A 202 12.59 -9.28 -2.98
CA TYR A 202 11.95 -9.70 -4.23
C TYR A 202 12.58 -9.00 -5.45
N VAL A 203 12.81 -7.70 -5.37
CA VAL A 203 13.38 -6.92 -6.48
C VAL A 203 14.86 -7.26 -6.70
N THR A 204 15.67 -7.38 -5.64
CA THR A 204 17.11 -7.63 -5.78
C THR A 204 17.44 -9.10 -6.10
N GLU A 205 16.73 -10.05 -5.49
CA GLU A 205 17.07 -11.48 -5.60
C GLU A 205 16.26 -12.21 -6.67
N GLU A 206 14.94 -11.96 -6.74
CA GLU A 206 14.05 -12.69 -7.64
C GLU A 206 13.99 -12.02 -9.02
N LEU A 207 13.78 -10.70 -9.07
CA LEU A 207 13.85 -9.94 -10.32
C LEU A 207 15.28 -9.65 -10.78
N ARG A 208 16.27 -9.83 -9.90
CA ARG A 208 17.71 -9.56 -10.17
C ARG A 208 17.96 -8.13 -10.66
N TYR A 209 17.19 -7.17 -10.16
CA TYR A 209 17.35 -5.78 -10.51
C TYR A 209 18.50 -5.14 -9.72
N SER A 210 19.31 -4.33 -10.40
CA SER A 210 20.36 -3.53 -9.79
C SER A 210 19.95 -2.06 -9.82
N PHE A 211 20.02 -1.41 -8.66
CA PHE A 211 19.74 0.02 -8.50
C PHE A 211 20.92 0.88 -9.00
#